data_AF-A0A7W9H9L3-F1
#
_entry.id   AF-A0A7W9H9L3-F1
#
_cell.length_a   1.000
_cell.length_b   1.000
_cell.length_c   1.000
_cell.angle_alpha   90.00
_cell.angle_beta   90.00
_cell.angle_gamma   90.00
#
_symmetry.space_group_name_H-M   'P 1'
#
loop_
_entity.id
_entity.type
_entity.pdbx_description
1 polymer ?
#
loop_
_entity_poly.entity_id
_entity_poly.type
_entity_poly.pdbx_seq_one_letter_code
_entity_poly.pdbx_strand_id
1 'polypeptide(L)'
;MITLLRRIAAVCALSTALAACGTGRSPQAAPPPVSAPPSRPPTLAPGPAGLTPVFEHGPRTLGRTVALTFDADMTAGQGARAAAGERFDHPRLISTLRALKVPATVFMTGRWAEQYPDQARSIGRDPLFEVANHSYSHYAYTRDCYGLPTVPEERMRSDVERAYAAFRKAGVADPMPYFRFPGGCYDRRALKALTPAGVTAVQWDVVGGDAFETDPDVVARQVLDGVRPGSVVVLHCTRSAAPATERAVRAIVPALRREGFRFVKVSELIGAADSGARTRPETR
;
A
#
# COMPACT_ATOMS: atom_id res chain seq x y z
N MET A 1 56.76 46.89 12.82
CA MET A 1 56.95 47.79 11.67
C MET A 1 55.58 48.32 11.23
N ILE A 2 55.41 49.65 11.29
CA ILE A 2 54.60 50.50 10.38
C ILE A 2 53.06 50.37 10.56
N THR A 3 52.46 51.10 11.53
CA THR A 3 51.80 52.46 11.51
C THR A 3 50.28 52.40 11.31
N LEU A 4 49.43 52.81 12.28
CA LEU A 4 48.98 54.18 12.65
C LEU A 4 48.28 54.90 11.47
N LEU A 5 46.99 55.29 11.49
CA LEU A 5 46.31 56.45 12.14
C LEU A 5 45.11 56.76 11.18
N ARG A 6 43.93 57.33 11.52
CA ARG A 6 43.55 58.48 12.36
C ARG A 6 41.98 58.49 12.42
N ARG A 7 41.33 58.58 13.60
CA ARG A 7 40.78 59.79 14.29
C ARG A 7 39.49 60.35 13.62
N ILE A 8 38.37 60.68 14.29
CA ILE A 8 38.15 61.62 15.43
C ILE A 8 36.70 61.54 16.00
N ALA A 9 36.56 61.85 17.30
CA ALA A 9 35.43 62.39 18.13
C ALA A 9 34.00 61.79 18.06
N ALA A 10 33.34 61.33 19.14
CA ALA A 10 33.04 61.86 20.49
C ALA A 10 31.95 62.95 20.53
N VAL A 11 30.74 62.61 21.03
CA VAL A 11 29.91 63.44 21.93
C VAL A 11 29.01 62.51 22.77
N CYS A 12 29.05 62.70 24.09
CA CYS A 12 28.11 62.16 25.07
C CYS A 12 26.83 63.00 25.13
N ALA A 13 25.69 62.37 25.41
CA ALA A 13 24.63 62.99 26.19
C ALA A 13 23.86 61.92 26.98
N LEU A 14 23.95 62.03 28.31
CA LEU A 14 23.06 61.37 29.26
C LEU A 14 21.66 61.97 29.14
N SER A 15 20.64 61.11 29.18
CA SER A 15 19.30 61.50 29.63
C SER A 15 18.74 60.43 30.57
N THR A 16 18.29 60.93 31.69
CA THR A 16 17.79 60.30 32.91
C THR A 16 16.42 59.60 32.79
N ALA A 17 16.32 58.48 33.50
CA ALA A 17 15.30 58.16 34.50
C ALA A 17 13.99 57.41 34.16
N LEU A 18 13.63 56.66 35.20
CA LEU A 18 12.32 56.21 35.70
C LEU A 18 11.81 54.83 35.28
N ALA A 19 11.71 54.00 36.32
CA ALA A 19 11.10 52.70 36.39
C ALA A 19 9.60 52.75 36.06
N ALA A 20 9.14 51.74 35.32
CA ALA A 20 7.76 51.29 35.38
C ALA A 20 7.77 49.75 35.37
N CYS A 21 7.27 49.16 36.45
CA CYS A 21 6.98 47.74 36.55
C CYS A 21 5.92 47.36 35.52
N GLY A 22 6.34 46.74 34.41
CA GLY A 22 5.46 46.05 33.49
C GLY A 22 5.52 44.55 33.75
N THR A 23 4.47 43.98 34.30
CA THR A 23 4.27 42.52 34.38
C THR A 23 4.07 41.97 32.97
N GLY A 24 5.18 41.70 32.28
CA GLY A 24 5.19 41.01 31.00
C GLY A 24 4.77 39.56 31.17
N ARG A 25 3.46 39.28 31.03
CA ARG A 25 2.95 37.93 30.87
C ARG A 25 3.47 37.41 29.53
N SER A 26 4.47 36.53 29.56
CA SER A 26 4.93 35.80 28.38
C SER A 26 3.71 35.13 27.72
N PRO A 27 3.53 35.19 26.39
CA PRO A 27 2.49 34.43 25.73
C PRO A 27 2.79 32.95 25.96
N GLN A 28 1.96 32.30 26.77
CA GLN A 28 1.98 30.86 26.95
C GLN A 28 1.67 30.25 25.57
N ALA A 29 2.68 29.61 24.97
CA ALA A 29 2.53 28.90 23.72
C ALA A 29 1.33 27.94 23.85
N ALA A 30 0.39 28.04 22.91
CA ALA A 30 -0.74 27.13 22.85
C ALA A 30 -0.19 25.70 22.79
N PRO A 31 -0.77 24.74 23.53
CA PRO A 31 -0.38 23.35 23.41
C PRO A 31 -0.53 22.91 21.94
N PRO A 32 0.34 22.03 21.44
CA PRO A 32 0.22 21.53 20.08
C PRO A 32 -1.18 20.91 19.89
N PRO A 33 -1.77 21.02 18.68
CA PRO A 33 -3.08 20.44 18.43
C PRO A 33 -3.04 18.96 18.78
N VAL A 34 -3.95 18.57 19.67
CA VAL A 34 -4.19 17.17 20.04
C VAL A 34 -4.37 16.40 18.73
N SER A 35 -3.52 15.38 18.51
CA SER A 35 -3.51 14.57 17.31
C SER A 35 -4.93 14.09 17.01
N ALA A 36 -5.43 14.39 15.82
CA ALA A 36 -6.68 13.82 15.34
C ALA A 36 -6.63 12.29 15.49
N PRO A 37 -7.73 11.63 15.88
CA PRO A 37 -7.78 10.17 15.87
C PRO A 37 -7.33 9.67 14.50
N PRO A 38 -6.59 8.54 14.42
CA PRO A 38 -6.14 8.02 13.14
C PRO A 38 -7.37 7.87 12.23
N SER A 39 -7.35 8.57 11.09
CA SER A 39 -8.41 8.46 10.09
C SER A 39 -8.49 7.00 9.69
N ARG A 40 -9.68 6.39 9.80
CA ARG A 40 -9.90 5.03 9.29
C ARG A 40 -9.39 4.94 7.85
N PRO A 41 -8.75 3.82 7.45
CA PRO A 41 -8.35 3.61 6.06
C PRO A 41 -9.54 3.88 5.10
N PRO A 42 -9.31 4.57 3.97
CA PRO A 42 -10.38 4.86 3.02
C PRO A 42 -10.90 3.56 2.42
N THR A 43 -12.21 3.34 2.47
CA THR A 43 -12.90 2.21 1.82
C THR A 43 -13.97 2.75 0.89
N LEU A 44 -14.29 1.99 -0.16
CA LEU A 44 -15.43 2.35 -1.01
C LEU A 44 -16.75 2.12 -0.27
N ALA A 45 -17.75 2.93 -0.59
CA ALA A 45 -19.13 2.68 -0.18
C ALA A 45 -19.61 1.34 -0.78
N PRO A 46 -20.58 0.66 -0.15
CA PRO A 46 -21.16 -0.57 -0.70
C PRO A 46 -21.58 -0.40 -2.16
N GLY A 47 -21.29 -1.41 -2.99
CA GLY A 47 -21.65 -1.42 -4.39
C GLY A 47 -23.17 -1.59 -4.61
N PRO A 48 -23.62 -1.62 -5.88
CA PRO A 48 -25.02 -1.84 -6.23
C PRO A 48 -25.59 -3.08 -5.53
N ALA A 49 -26.85 -2.98 -5.05
CA ALA A 49 -27.51 -4.02 -4.26
C ALA A 49 -26.78 -4.40 -2.94
N GLY A 50 -25.93 -3.51 -2.41
CA GLY A 50 -25.19 -3.73 -1.17
C GLY A 50 -24.05 -4.75 -1.29
N LEU A 51 -23.60 -5.02 -2.52
CA LEU A 51 -22.49 -5.94 -2.77
C LEU A 51 -21.16 -5.34 -2.31
N THR A 52 -20.19 -6.20 -2.03
CA THR A 52 -18.80 -5.78 -1.83
C THR A 52 -18.34 -4.92 -3.02
N PRO A 53 -17.87 -3.68 -2.81
CA PRO A 53 -17.43 -2.81 -3.89
C PRO A 53 -16.10 -3.29 -4.46
N VAL A 54 -15.88 -3.06 -5.76
CA VAL A 54 -14.66 -3.43 -6.47
C VAL A 54 -13.95 -2.16 -6.94
N PHE A 55 -12.67 -2.05 -6.61
CA PHE A 55 -11.77 -0.98 -7.03
C PHE A 55 -10.72 -1.55 -8.00
N GLU A 56 -10.64 -1.00 -9.21
CA GLU A 56 -9.70 -1.45 -10.24
C GLU A 56 -8.57 -0.46 -10.47
N HIS A 57 -8.88 0.84 -10.43
CA HIS A 57 -7.90 1.91 -10.64
C HIS A 57 -8.37 3.23 -10.01
N GLY A 58 -7.41 4.11 -9.71
CA GLY A 58 -7.66 5.46 -9.26
C GLY A 58 -8.04 6.44 -10.39
N PRO A 59 -8.26 7.72 -10.07
CA PRO A 59 -8.62 8.73 -11.06
C PRO A 59 -7.52 8.96 -12.10
N ARG A 60 -7.91 9.02 -13.38
CA ARG A 60 -6.96 9.22 -14.50
C ARG A 60 -6.46 10.67 -14.63
N THR A 61 -7.10 11.60 -13.94
CA THR A 61 -6.87 13.05 -14.08
C THR A 61 -6.22 13.68 -12.86
N LEU A 62 -6.07 12.95 -11.75
CA LEU A 62 -5.51 13.49 -10.49
C LEU A 62 -4.00 13.19 -10.36
N GLY A 63 -3.25 13.68 -11.35
CA GLY A 63 -1.80 13.52 -11.42
C GLY A 63 -1.34 12.13 -11.88
N ARG A 64 -0.05 12.01 -12.20
CA ARG A 64 0.58 10.75 -12.62
C ARG A 64 0.93 9.91 -11.39
N THR A 65 -0.05 9.26 -10.78
CA THR A 65 0.18 8.29 -9.70
C THR A 65 0.05 6.86 -10.20
N VAL A 66 0.75 5.93 -9.55
CA VAL A 66 0.65 4.49 -9.82
C VAL A 66 0.85 3.73 -8.51
N ALA A 67 0.05 2.69 -8.28
CA ALA A 67 0.25 1.77 -7.17
C ALA A 67 0.82 0.45 -7.67
N LEU A 68 2.02 0.09 -7.17
CA LEU A 68 2.51 -1.27 -7.33
C LEU A 68 1.93 -2.12 -6.20
N THR A 69 1.32 -3.23 -6.58
CA THR A 69 0.74 -4.19 -5.65
C THR A 69 1.36 -5.56 -5.83
N PHE A 70 1.52 -6.28 -4.73
CA PHE A 70 2.21 -7.57 -4.72
C PHE A 70 1.37 -8.63 -4.02
N ASP A 71 1.03 -9.69 -4.73
CA ASP A 71 0.31 -10.83 -4.17
C ASP A 71 1.34 -11.79 -3.53
N ALA A 72 1.21 -12.05 -2.23
CA ALA A 72 2.08 -12.91 -1.43
C ALA A 72 1.35 -14.21 -1.10
N ASP A 73 1.53 -15.18 -1.97
CA ASP A 73 0.64 -16.33 -2.10
C ASP A 73 1.27 -17.57 -1.48
N MET A 74 0.45 -18.30 -0.74
CA MET A 74 0.79 -19.64 -0.34
C MET A 74 -0.47 -20.49 -0.24
N THR A 75 -0.48 -21.62 -0.96
CA THR A 75 -1.55 -22.61 -0.89
C THR A 75 -1.33 -23.57 0.27
N ALA A 76 -2.39 -24.25 0.71
CA ALA A 76 -2.30 -25.26 1.76
C ALA A 76 -1.31 -26.41 1.39
N GLY A 77 -1.23 -26.76 0.10
CA GLY A 77 -0.37 -27.84 -0.41
C GLY A 77 1.12 -27.50 -0.48
N GLN A 78 1.51 -26.22 -0.35
CA GLN A 78 2.90 -25.79 -0.47
C GLN A 78 3.72 -25.95 0.82
N GLY A 79 3.11 -26.36 1.94
CA GLY A 79 3.81 -26.51 3.22
C GLY A 79 4.97 -27.51 3.17
N ALA A 80 4.78 -28.68 2.54
CA ALA A 80 5.85 -29.67 2.42
C ALA A 80 7.02 -29.16 1.55
N ARG A 81 6.71 -28.43 0.48
CA ARG A 81 7.72 -27.80 -0.39
C ARG A 81 8.51 -26.72 0.36
N ALA A 82 7.82 -25.91 1.17
CA ALA A 82 8.47 -24.93 2.03
C ALA A 82 9.40 -25.60 3.06
N ALA A 83 8.94 -26.69 3.70
CA ALA A 83 9.75 -27.47 4.62
C ALA A 83 10.97 -28.13 3.94
N ALA A 84 10.84 -28.50 2.66
CA ALA A 84 11.94 -29.00 1.84
C ALA A 84 12.89 -27.90 1.33
N GLY A 85 12.67 -26.64 1.71
CA GLY A 85 13.57 -25.51 1.42
C GLY A 85 13.14 -24.63 0.25
N GLU A 86 12.02 -24.92 -0.41
CA GLU A 86 11.44 -23.97 -1.36
C GLU A 86 11.01 -22.69 -0.64
N ARG A 87 11.20 -21.55 -1.30
CA ARG A 87 10.92 -20.24 -0.70
C ARG A 87 9.86 -19.52 -1.52
N PHE A 88 8.73 -19.27 -0.87
CA PHE A 88 7.63 -18.46 -1.37
C PHE A 88 7.73 -17.01 -0.87
N ASP A 89 8.67 -16.72 0.04
CA ASP A 89 9.02 -15.35 0.42
C ASP A 89 10.06 -14.72 -0.51
N HIS A 90 9.99 -13.39 -0.67
CA HIS A 90 10.92 -12.65 -1.53
C HIS A 90 11.61 -11.47 -0.80
N PRO A 91 12.52 -11.73 0.17
CA PRO A 91 13.19 -10.69 0.96
C PRO A 91 14.00 -9.68 0.14
N ARG A 92 14.56 -10.10 -1.01
CA ARG A 92 15.24 -9.17 -1.93
C ARG A 92 14.29 -8.15 -2.55
N LEU A 93 13.06 -8.54 -2.92
CA LEU A 93 12.05 -7.63 -3.47
C LEU A 93 11.68 -6.56 -2.44
N ILE A 94 11.38 -6.99 -1.21
CA ILE A 94 11.05 -6.06 -0.11
C ILE A 94 12.21 -5.10 0.17
N SER A 95 13.45 -5.60 0.18
CA SER A 95 14.65 -4.77 0.37
C SER A 95 14.85 -3.78 -0.78
N THR A 96 14.55 -4.18 -2.01
CA THR A 96 14.62 -3.32 -3.20
C THR A 96 13.57 -2.22 -3.15
N LEU A 97 12.33 -2.52 -2.78
CA LEU A 97 11.28 -1.52 -2.60
C LEU A 97 11.66 -0.49 -1.53
N ARG A 98 12.24 -0.94 -0.39
CA ARG A 98 12.79 -0.07 0.65
C ARG A 98 13.90 0.84 0.13
N ALA A 99 14.90 0.26 -0.54
CA ALA A 99 16.04 0.98 -1.07
C ALA A 99 15.61 2.03 -2.11
N LEU A 100 14.64 1.69 -2.95
CA LEU A 100 14.07 2.60 -3.94
C LEU A 100 13.06 3.58 -3.34
N LYS A 101 12.67 3.44 -2.06
CA LYS A 101 11.64 4.22 -1.37
C LYS A 101 10.31 4.20 -2.14
N VAL A 102 9.87 3.01 -2.53
CA VAL A 102 8.63 2.81 -3.29
C VAL A 102 7.54 2.34 -2.34
N PRO A 103 6.52 3.16 -2.05
CA PRO A 103 5.36 2.69 -1.33
C PRO A 103 4.61 1.63 -2.14
N ALA A 104 4.10 0.60 -1.47
CA ALA A 104 3.41 -0.51 -2.11
C ALA A 104 2.36 -1.14 -1.20
N THR A 105 1.41 -1.86 -1.79
CA THR A 105 0.40 -2.64 -1.06
C THR A 105 0.63 -4.12 -1.32
N VAL A 106 0.83 -4.91 -0.26
CA VAL A 106 1.03 -6.36 -0.32
C VAL A 106 -0.28 -7.07 0.04
N PHE A 107 -0.87 -7.78 -0.91
CA PHE A 107 -2.03 -8.65 -0.67
C PHE A 107 -1.52 -10.01 -0.22
N MET A 108 -1.64 -10.28 1.08
CA MET A 108 -0.99 -11.42 1.72
C MET A 108 -2.01 -12.53 1.98
N THR A 109 -1.62 -13.78 1.77
CA THR A 109 -2.41 -14.91 2.25
C THR A 109 -2.16 -15.17 3.73
N GLY A 110 -3.19 -15.62 4.46
CA GLY A 110 -3.02 -16.00 5.87
C GLY A 110 -1.97 -17.11 6.07
N ARG A 111 -1.93 -18.08 5.15
CA ARG A 111 -0.97 -19.19 5.13
C ARG A 111 0.46 -18.69 4.95
N TRP A 112 0.69 -17.72 4.07
CA TRP A 112 2.00 -17.10 3.89
C TRP A 112 2.47 -16.39 5.16
N ALA A 113 1.57 -15.67 5.84
CA ALA A 113 1.88 -14.99 7.10
C ALA A 113 2.25 -15.96 8.24
N GLU A 114 1.62 -17.14 8.29
CA GLU A 114 1.97 -18.20 9.24
C GLU A 114 3.32 -18.84 8.92
N GLN A 115 3.65 -18.99 7.63
CA GLN A 115 4.90 -19.59 7.18
C GLN A 115 6.11 -18.66 7.34
N TYR A 116 5.92 -17.36 7.12
CA TYR A 116 6.98 -16.33 7.16
C TYR A 116 6.63 -15.19 8.14
N PRO A 117 6.41 -15.48 9.43
CA PRO A 117 5.86 -14.50 10.37
C PRO A 117 6.76 -13.28 10.58
N ASP A 118 8.08 -13.47 10.57
CA ASP A 118 9.05 -12.37 10.73
C ASP A 118 9.00 -11.40 9.54
N GLN A 119 8.86 -11.93 8.32
CA GLN A 119 8.75 -11.09 7.15
C GLN A 119 7.37 -10.42 7.08
N ALA A 120 6.30 -11.13 7.39
CA ALA A 120 4.96 -10.56 7.49
C ALA A 120 4.93 -9.38 8.48
N ARG A 121 5.53 -9.57 9.66
CA ARG A 121 5.70 -8.51 10.67
C ARG A 121 6.55 -7.36 10.16
N SER A 122 7.65 -7.65 9.47
CA SER A 122 8.54 -6.63 8.91
C SER A 122 7.83 -5.77 7.88
N ILE A 123 7.01 -6.36 7.01
CA ILE A 123 6.20 -5.62 6.03
C ILE A 123 5.10 -4.83 6.76
N GLY A 124 4.34 -5.48 7.65
CA GLY A 124 3.20 -4.90 8.34
C GLY A 124 3.50 -3.86 9.42
N ARG A 125 4.78 -3.56 9.68
CA ARG A 125 5.24 -2.49 10.58
C ARG A 125 6.06 -1.41 9.87
N ASP A 126 6.26 -1.56 8.57
CA ASP A 126 7.01 -0.61 7.76
C ASP A 126 6.01 0.39 7.14
N PRO A 127 6.11 1.71 7.41
CA PRO A 127 5.17 2.70 6.90
C PRO A 127 5.17 2.82 5.37
N LEU A 128 6.22 2.31 4.71
CA LEU A 128 6.30 2.24 3.25
C LEU A 128 5.27 1.26 2.67
N PHE A 129 4.83 0.27 3.45
CA PHE A 129 3.95 -0.78 2.95
C PHE A 129 2.56 -0.74 3.58
N GLU A 130 1.59 -1.25 2.83
CA GLU A 130 0.31 -1.71 3.34
C GLU A 130 0.25 -3.22 3.25
N VAL A 131 -0.43 -3.86 4.21
CA VAL A 131 -0.79 -5.27 4.13
C VAL A 131 -2.29 -5.37 3.97
N ALA A 132 -2.74 -6.07 2.94
CA ALA A 132 -4.15 -6.35 2.63
C ALA A 132 -4.38 -7.87 2.53
N ASN A 133 -5.64 -8.28 2.48
CA ASN A 133 -6.03 -9.69 2.55
C ASN A 133 -6.11 -10.34 1.15
N HIS A 134 -5.54 -11.53 1.02
CA HIS A 134 -5.60 -12.31 -0.21
C HIS A 134 -6.09 -13.75 0.01
N SER A 135 -7.12 -13.91 0.86
CA SER A 135 -7.64 -15.20 1.37
C SER A 135 -6.69 -15.90 2.34
N TYR A 136 -7.13 -17.00 2.94
CA TYR A 136 -6.27 -17.76 3.85
C TYR A 136 -5.29 -18.66 3.10
N SER A 137 -5.71 -19.42 2.09
CA SER A 137 -4.87 -20.43 1.40
C SER A 137 -4.85 -20.28 -0.12
N HIS A 138 -5.09 -19.08 -0.64
CA HIS A 138 -5.10 -18.78 -2.07
C HIS A 138 -6.07 -19.69 -2.86
N TYR A 139 -7.24 -19.93 -2.29
CA TYR A 139 -8.32 -20.70 -2.92
C TYR A 139 -9.26 -19.73 -3.63
N ALA A 140 -9.75 -20.09 -4.80
CA ALA A 140 -10.64 -19.27 -5.59
C ALA A 140 -12.03 -19.15 -4.95
N TYR A 141 -12.70 -18.04 -5.23
CA TYR A 141 -14.08 -17.79 -4.78
C TYR A 141 -15.10 -18.06 -5.90
N THR A 142 -14.62 -18.47 -7.06
CA THR A 142 -15.42 -19.03 -8.15
C THR A 142 -14.90 -20.43 -8.48
N ARG A 143 -15.70 -21.19 -9.22
CA ARG A 143 -15.20 -22.39 -9.89
C ARG A 143 -14.34 -21.98 -11.09
N ASP A 144 -13.49 -22.90 -11.55
CA ASP A 144 -12.73 -22.78 -12.80
C ASP A 144 -11.80 -21.56 -12.89
N CYS A 145 -11.24 -21.14 -11.76
CA CYS A 145 -10.26 -20.05 -11.70
C CYS A 145 -8.84 -20.60 -11.67
N TYR A 146 -8.20 -20.70 -12.84
CA TYR A 146 -6.80 -21.10 -13.00
C TYR A 146 -6.41 -22.41 -12.27
N GLY A 147 -7.35 -23.35 -12.15
CA GLY A 147 -7.12 -24.63 -11.45
C GLY A 147 -6.99 -24.53 -9.93
N LEU A 148 -7.31 -23.38 -9.34
CA LEU A 148 -7.29 -23.22 -7.88
C LEU A 148 -8.45 -24.00 -7.23
N PRO A 149 -8.23 -24.63 -6.06
CA PRO A 149 -9.32 -25.14 -5.25
C PRO A 149 -10.29 -24.02 -4.87
N THR A 150 -11.57 -24.34 -4.70
CA THR A 150 -12.61 -23.34 -4.42
C THR A 150 -12.99 -23.30 -2.94
N VAL A 151 -13.20 -22.09 -2.40
CA VAL A 151 -13.80 -21.89 -1.08
C VAL A 151 -15.33 -22.03 -1.20
N PRO A 152 -15.99 -22.89 -0.42
CA PRO A 152 -17.46 -22.93 -0.36
C PRO A 152 -18.05 -21.59 0.05
N GLU A 153 -19.21 -21.20 -0.52
CA GLU A 153 -19.82 -19.88 -0.32
C GLU A 153 -20.02 -19.54 1.16
N GLU A 154 -20.51 -20.49 1.94
CA GLU A 154 -20.73 -20.38 3.38
C GLU A 154 -19.45 -20.22 4.21
N ARG A 155 -18.28 -20.51 3.61
CA ARG A 155 -16.96 -20.37 4.24
C ARG A 155 -16.21 -19.10 3.81
N MET A 156 -16.63 -18.44 2.74
CA MET A 156 -15.92 -17.29 2.14
C MET A 156 -15.60 -16.18 3.14
N ARG A 157 -16.57 -15.80 3.99
CA ARG A 157 -16.36 -14.81 5.06
C ARG A 157 -15.33 -15.29 6.08
N SER A 158 -15.51 -16.52 6.58
CA SER A 158 -14.63 -17.09 7.60
C SER A 158 -13.19 -17.28 7.10
N ASP A 159 -13.01 -17.49 5.80
CA ASP A 159 -11.69 -17.56 5.17
C ASP A 159 -10.96 -16.22 5.24
N VAL A 160 -11.65 -15.13 4.89
CA VAL A 160 -11.14 -13.75 5.03
C VAL A 160 -10.79 -13.43 6.49
N GLU A 161 -11.69 -13.72 7.42
CA GLU A 161 -11.50 -13.47 8.85
C GLU A 161 -10.31 -14.28 9.42
N ARG A 162 -10.15 -15.52 8.96
CA ARG A 162 -9.02 -16.39 9.33
C ARG A 162 -7.68 -15.82 8.84
N ALA A 163 -7.63 -15.27 7.63
CA ALA A 163 -6.43 -14.61 7.12
C ALA A 163 -6.05 -13.38 7.97
N TYR A 164 -7.02 -12.53 8.34
CA TYR A 164 -6.74 -11.41 9.25
C TYR A 164 -6.26 -11.88 10.63
N ALA A 165 -6.81 -12.99 11.16
CA ALA A 165 -6.33 -13.57 12.41
C ALA A 165 -4.87 -14.03 12.32
N ALA A 166 -4.47 -14.63 11.19
CA ALA A 166 -3.08 -15.00 10.92
C ALA A 166 -2.17 -13.76 10.87
N PHE A 167 -2.58 -12.65 10.25
CA PHE A 167 -1.80 -11.42 10.22
C PHE A 167 -1.55 -10.86 11.62
N ARG A 168 -2.61 -10.80 12.45
CA ARG A 168 -2.48 -10.37 13.86
C ARG A 168 -1.52 -11.25 14.64
N LYS A 169 -1.61 -12.57 14.46
CA LYS A 169 -0.70 -13.53 15.10
C LYS A 169 0.75 -13.36 14.63
N ALA A 170 0.98 -13.06 13.35
CA ALA A 170 2.30 -12.78 12.80
C ALA A 170 2.87 -11.44 13.32
N GLY A 171 2.02 -10.50 13.73
CA GLY A 171 2.40 -9.20 14.29
C GLY A 171 2.30 -8.03 13.30
N VAL A 172 1.49 -8.19 12.25
CA VAL A 172 1.02 -7.10 11.38
C VAL A 172 0.10 -6.21 12.22
N ALA A 173 0.43 -4.92 12.31
CA ALA A 173 -0.26 -4.00 13.23
C ALA A 173 -1.64 -3.59 12.70
N ASP A 174 -1.70 -3.09 11.46
CA ASP A 174 -2.88 -2.46 10.89
C ASP A 174 -3.14 -2.96 9.46
N PRO A 175 -3.63 -4.20 9.28
CA PRO A 175 -3.98 -4.68 7.96
C PRO A 175 -5.16 -3.87 7.40
N MET A 176 -5.05 -3.51 6.12
CA MET A 176 -6.05 -2.73 5.42
C MET A 176 -7.35 -3.53 5.24
N PRO A 177 -8.53 -2.88 5.30
CA PRO A 177 -9.83 -3.51 5.02
C PRO A 177 -10.03 -3.74 3.52
N TYR A 178 -9.01 -4.27 2.84
CA TYR A 178 -8.99 -4.56 1.42
C TYR A 178 -8.82 -6.05 1.21
N PHE A 179 -9.48 -6.56 0.18
CA PHE A 179 -9.41 -7.96 -0.20
C PHE A 179 -9.13 -8.06 -1.69
N ARG A 180 -8.25 -8.97 -2.09
CA ARG A 180 -8.08 -9.33 -3.51
C ARG A 180 -8.45 -10.78 -3.68
N PHE A 181 -9.29 -11.09 -4.66
CA PHE A 181 -9.67 -12.45 -4.97
C PHE A 181 -8.48 -13.23 -5.55
N PRO A 182 -8.15 -14.44 -5.06
CA PRO A 182 -7.14 -15.28 -5.69
C PRO A 182 -7.43 -15.52 -7.17
N GLY A 183 -6.41 -15.30 -8.01
CA GLY A 183 -6.55 -15.34 -9.47
C GLY A 183 -7.40 -14.22 -10.08
N GLY A 184 -7.87 -13.25 -9.29
CA GLY A 184 -8.75 -12.18 -9.73
C GLY A 184 -10.17 -12.62 -10.10
N CYS A 185 -10.54 -13.88 -9.89
CA CYS A 185 -11.85 -14.40 -10.26
C CYS A 185 -12.87 -14.16 -9.15
N TYR A 186 -13.96 -13.47 -9.47
CA TYR A 186 -15.09 -13.27 -8.58
C TYR A 186 -16.40 -13.25 -9.38
N ASP A 187 -17.49 -13.54 -8.68
CA ASP A 187 -18.84 -13.42 -9.21
C ASP A 187 -19.75 -12.68 -8.20
N ARG A 188 -21.01 -12.50 -8.57
CA ARG A 188 -21.98 -11.84 -7.70
C ARG A 188 -22.20 -12.56 -6.36
N ARG A 189 -22.05 -13.89 -6.31
CA ARG A 189 -22.20 -14.67 -5.07
C ARG A 189 -21.03 -14.38 -4.14
N ALA A 190 -19.81 -14.40 -4.65
CA ALA A 190 -18.60 -14.07 -3.91
C ALA A 190 -18.65 -12.64 -3.33
N LEU A 191 -19.05 -11.66 -4.15
CA LEU A 191 -19.21 -10.27 -3.68
C LEU A 191 -20.30 -10.13 -2.60
N LYS A 192 -21.39 -10.89 -2.69
CA LYS A 192 -22.46 -10.89 -1.69
C LYS A 192 -22.00 -11.55 -0.38
N ALA A 193 -21.29 -12.67 -0.48
CA ALA A 193 -20.78 -13.41 0.67
C ALA A 193 -19.76 -12.59 1.49
N LEU A 194 -19.03 -11.68 0.83
CA LEU A 194 -18.07 -10.79 1.48
C LEU A 194 -18.65 -9.48 2.02
N THR A 195 -19.91 -9.13 1.71
CA THR A 195 -20.54 -7.90 2.23
C THR A 195 -20.41 -7.76 3.76
N PRO A 196 -20.66 -8.81 4.58
CA PRO A 196 -20.54 -8.70 6.04
C PRO A 196 -19.09 -8.57 6.55
N ALA A 197 -18.08 -8.85 5.72
CA ALA A 197 -16.67 -8.66 6.07
C ALA A 197 -16.25 -7.18 5.97
N GLY A 198 -17.05 -6.32 5.32
CA GLY A 198 -16.81 -4.88 5.25
C GLY A 198 -15.53 -4.48 4.51
N VAL A 199 -15.05 -5.34 3.61
CA VAL A 199 -13.84 -5.09 2.81
C VAL A 199 -14.17 -4.37 1.51
N THR A 200 -13.20 -3.63 0.95
CA THR A 200 -13.21 -3.25 -0.47
C THR A 200 -12.45 -4.31 -1.26
N ALA A 201 -13.07 -4.87 -2.30
CA ALA A 201 -12.36 -5.73 -3.23
C ALA A 201 -11.42 -4.86 -4.11
N VAL A 202 -10.15 -5.23 -4.25
CA VAL A 202 -9.16 -4.48 -5.02
C VAL A 202 -8.58 -5.38 -6.10
N GLN A 203 -8.87 -5.01 -7.35
CA GLN A 203 -8.36 -5.64 -8.56
C GLN A 203 -7.19 -4.79 -9.10
N TRP A 204 -7.06 -4.74 -10.42
CA TRP A 204 -6.00 -4.05 -11.14
C TRP A 204 -6.46 -3.73 -12.55
N ASP A 205 -5.86 -2.73 -13.17
CA ASP A 205 -5.98 -2.44 -14.60
C ASP A 205 -4.72 -2.83 -15.40
N VAL A 206 -3.61 -3.13 -14.71
CA VAL A 206 -2.34 -3.54 -15.34
C VAL A 206 -1.86 -4.86 -14.75
N VAL A 207 -1.77 -5.89 -15.60
CA VAL A 207 -1.17 -7.18 -15.26
C VAL A 207 0.32 -7.13 -15.57
N GLY A 208 1.18 -7.36 -14.57
CA GLY A 208 2.63 -7.33 -14.77
C GLY A 208 3.19 -8.54 -15.52
N GLY A 209 2.46 -9.66 -15.55
CA GLY A 209 2.88 -10.88 -16.27
C GLY A 209 4.08 -11.58 -15.65
N ASP A 210 4.36 -11.36 -14.36
CA ASP A 210 5.53 -11.89 -13.67
C ASP A 210 5.35 -13.32 -13.14
N ALA A 211 4.11 -13.80 -13.06
CA ALA A 211 3.81 -15.17 -12.70
C ALA A 211 4.43 -16.14 -13.72
N PHE A 212 5.32 -16.99 -13.23
CA PHE A 212 6.13 -17.98 -13.93
C PHE A 212 7.11 -17.41 -14.97
N GLU A 213 7.22 -16.09 -15.08
CA GLU A 213 8.18 -15.44 -15.96
C GLU A 213 9.56 -15.36 -15.29
N THR A 214 10.59 -15.62 -16.08
CA THR A 214 12.01 -15.63 -15.65
C THR A 214 12.80 -14.46 -16.24
N ASP A 215 12.32 -13.86 -17.32
CA ASP A 215 12.89 -12.68 -17.96
C ASP A 215 12.32 -11.38 -17.34
N PRO A 216 13.12 -10.61 -16.60
CA PRO A 216 12.65 -9.36 -16.00
C PRO A 216 12.33 -8.27 -17.02
N ASP A 217 12.89 -8.31 -18.23
CA ASP A 217 12.65 -7.29 -19.25
C ASP A 217 11.30 -7.49 -19.93
N VAL A 218 10.80 -8.73 -19.99
CA VAL A 218 9.41 -9.03 -20.40
C VAL A 218 8.43 -8.41 -19.41
N VAL A 219 8.61 -8.69 -18.12
CA VAL A 219 7.78 -8.13 -17.04
C VAL A 219 7.83 -6.60 -17.04
N ALA A 220 9.03 -6.02 -17.15
CA ALA A 220 9.20 -4.57 -17.14
C ALA A 220 8.48 -3.91 -18.32
N ARG A 221 8.62 -4.43 -19.54
CA ARG A 221 7.92 -3.90 -20.72
C ARG A 221 6.41 -4.00 -20.55
N GLN A 222 5.89 -5.15 -20.12
CA GLN A 222 4.46 -5.35 -19.90
C GLN A 222 3.87 -4.30 -18.95
N VAL A 223 4.57 -4.00 -17.85
CA VAL A 223 4.14 -2.96 -16.90
C VAL A 223 4.24 -1.57 -17.53
N LEU A 224 5.38 -1.23 -18.14
CA LEU A 224 5.61 0.11 -18.69
C LEU A 224 4.65 0.46 -19.83
N ASP A 225 4.32 -0.51 -20.68
CA ASP A 225 3.38 -0.32 -21.79
C ASP A 225 1.92 -0.20 -21.31
N GLY A 226 1.59 -0.79 -20.15
CA GLY A 226 0.24 -0.81 -19.59
C GLY A 226 -0.08 0.38 -18.68
N VAL A 227 0.92 0.93 -17.98
CA VAL A 227 0.69 1.93 -16.93
C VAL A 227 0.12 3.24 -17.47
N ARG A 228 -0.92 3.71 -16.78
CA ARG A 228 -1.55 5.02 -16.97
C ARG A 228 -1.70 5.72 -15.63
N PRO A 229 -1.95 7.04 -15.59
CA PRO A 229 -2.28 7.72 -14.35
C PRO A 229 -3.39 7.00 -13.57
N GLY A 230 -3.19 6.80 -12.27
CA GLY A 230 -4.12 6.09 -11.39
C GLY A 230 -4.07 4.56 -11.48
N SER A 231 -3.18 3.97 -12.29
CA SER A 231 -3.13 2.50 -12.44
C SER A 231 -2.78 1.78 -11.13
N VAL A 232 -3.38 0.61 -10.96
CA VAL A 232 -3.03 -0.41 -9.98
C VAL A 232 -2.40 -1.56 -10.74
N VAL A 233 -1.11 -1.81 -10.49
CA VAL A 233 -0.34 -2.87 -11.13
C VAL A 233 -0.33 -4.09 -10.23
N VAL A 234 -0.71 -5.27 -10.75
CA VAL A 234 -0.54 -6.54 -10.05
C VAL A 234 0.79 -7.20 -10.44
N LEU A 235 1.57 -7.53 -9.41
CA LEU A 235 2.81 -8.30 -9.42
C LEU A 235 2.74 -9.30 -8.25
N HIS A 236 3.75 -10.15 -8.10
CA HIS A 236 3.78 -11.19 -7.06
C HIS A 236 5.05 -11.10 -6.20
N CYS A 237 4.88 -11.34 -4.89
CA CYS A 237 5.97 -11.52 -3.92
C CYS A 237 6.37 -13.00 -3.76
N THR A 238 5.66 -13.90 -4.45
CA THR A 238 5.85 -15.35 -4.36
C THR A 238 7.10 -15.79 -5.13
N ARG A 239 8.30 -15.74 -4.53
CA ARG A 239 9.59 -15.90 -5.24
C ARG A 239 9.70 -17.12 -6.15
N SER A 240 9.20 -18.28 -5.72
CA SER A 240 9.28 -19.50 -6.53
C SER A 240 8.34 -19.48 -7.74
N ALA A 241 7.24 -18.71 -7.67
CA ALA A 241 6.31 -18.53 -8.76
C ALA A 241 6.66 -17.30 -9.62
N ALA A 242 7.26 -16.25 -9.06
CA ALA A 242 7.60 -15.02 -9.78
C ALA A 242 9.07 -14.60 -9.50
N PRO A 243 10.04 -15.35 -10.07
CA PRO A 243 11.45 -15.17 -9.74
C PRO A 243 12.07 -13.90 -10.34
N ALA A 244 11.45 -13.32 -11.37
CA ALA A 244 11.96 -12.15 -12.07
C ALA A 244 11.51 -10.80 -11.48
N THR A 245 10.48 -10.80 -10.61
CA THR A 245 9.78 -9.57 -10.17
C THR A 245 10.70 -8.53 -9.56
N GLU A 246 11.64 -8.94 -8.70
CA GLU A 246 12.57 -8.00 -8.07
C GLU A 246 13.46 -7.26 -9.09
N ARG A 247 13.95 -7.98 -10.11
CA ARG A 247 14.78 -7.38 -11.17
C ARG A 247 13.94 -6.49 -12.06
N ALA A 248 12.71 -6.90 -12.39
CA ALA A 248 11.78 -6.07 -13.16
C ALA A 248 11.47 -4.75 -12.43
N VAL A 249 11.23 -4.80 -11.12
CA VAL A 249 11.00 -3.60 -10.29
C VAL A 249 12.18 -2.62 -10.35
N ARG A 250 13.43 -3.10 -10.42
CA ARG A 250 14.61 -2.24 -10.59
C ARG A 250 14.62 -1.49 -11.92
N ALA A 251 13.97 -2.00 -12.96
CA ALA A 251 13.82 -1.34 -14.25
C ALA A 251 12.57 -0.43 -14.28
N ILE A 252 11.42 -0.94 -13.82
CA ILE A 252 10.12 -0.25 -13.82
C ILE A 252 10.18 1.06 -13.05
N VAL A 253 10.69 1.03 -11.82
CA VAL A 253 10.65 2.19 -10.90
C VAL A 253 11.36 3.43 -11.45
N PRO A 254 12.63 3.35 -11.89
CA PRO A 254 13.30 4.51 -12.45
C PRO A 254 12.69 4.96 -13.79
N ALA A 255 12.16 4.05 -14.61
CA ALA A 255 11.49 4.39 -15.85
C ALA A 255 10.22 5.22 -15.62
N LEU A 256 9.31 4.73 -14.78
CA LEU A 256 8.08 5.48 -14.44
C LEU A 256 8.37 6.82 -13.75
N ARG A 257 9.41 6.89 -12.91
CA ARG A 257 9.85 8.18 -12.33
C ARG A 257 10.31 9.18 -13.38
N ARG A 258 11.04 8.75 -14.42
CA ARG A 258 11.44 9.62 -15.54
C ARG A 258 10.23 10.12 -16.33
N GLU A 259 9.17 9.34 -16.40
CA GLU A 259 7.88 9.72 -17.00
C GLU A 259 6.99 10.57 -16.08
N GLY A 260 7.50 10.96 -14.91
CA GLY A 260 6.81 11.83 -13.95
C GLY A 260 5.82 11.11 -13.04
N PHE A 261 5.82 9.78 -13.00
CA PHE A 261 4.96 9.04 -12.08
C PHE A 261 5.46 9.10 -10.63
N ARG A 262 4.51 9.26 -9.70
CA ARG A 262 4.71 9.04 -8.27
C ARG A 262 4.11 7.70 -7.86
N PHE A 263 4.88 6.90 -7.14
CA PHE A 263 4.40 5.69 -6.52
C PHE A 263 3.58 6.03 -5.28
N VAL A 264 2.44 5.37 -5.11
CA VAL A 264 1.52 5.54 -3.98
C VAL A 264 0.99 4.18 -3.53
N LYS A 265 0.40 4.12 -2.34
CA LYS A 265 -0.32 2.92 -1.88
C LYS A 265 -1.75 2.88 -2.43
N VAL A 266 -2.39 1.72 -2.38
CA VAL A 266 -3.79 1.56 -2.84
C VAL A 266 -4.73 2.49 -2.09
N SER A 267 -4.53 2.69 -0.78
CA SER A 267 -5.37 3.58 0.02
C SER A 267 -5.39 5.03 -0.48
N GLU A 268 -4.25 5.54 -0.96
CA GLU A 268 -4.15 6.88 -1.52
C GLU A 268 -4.97 7.00 -2.81
N LEU A 269 -4.95 5.96 -3.66
CA LEU A 269 -5.76 5.93 -4.88
C LEU A 269 -7.27 5.86 -4.58
N ILE A 270 -7.67 5.03 -3.61
CA ILE A 270 -9.08 4.94 -3.17
C ILE A 270 -9.54 6.27 -2.57
N GLY A 271 -8.73 6.87 -1.68
CA GLY A 271 -9.06 8.16 -1.07
C GLY A 271 -9.18 9.30 -2.09
N ALA A 272 -8.36 9.28 -3.15
CA ALA A 272 -8.45 10.23 -4.25
C ALA A 272 -9.72 10.03 -5.09
N ALA A 273 -10.11 8.78 -5.37
CA ALA A 273 -11.34 8.47 -6.10
C ALA A 273 -12.59 8.92 -5.34
N ASP A 274 -12.64 8.65 -4.04
CA ASP A 274 -13.76 9.00 -3.17
C ASP A 274 -13.90 10.54 -2.99
N SER A 275 -12.77 11.25 -2.90
CA SER A 275 -12.77 12.72 -2.86
C SER A 275 -13.19 13.34 -4.21
N GLY A 276 -12.71 12.80 -5.33
CA GLY A 276 -13.12 13.25 -6.66
C GLY A 276 -14.61 13.06 -6.92
N ALA A 277 -15.20 11.96 -6.46
CA ALA A 277 -16.64 11.69 -6.57
C ALA A 277 -17.48 12.71 -5.79
N ARG A 278 -17.08 13.08 -4.57
CA ARG A 278 -17.77 14.08 -3.74
C ARG A 278 -17.75 15.50 -4.31
N THR A 279 -16.75 15.84 -5.13
CA THR A 279 -16.62 17.20 -5.71
C THR A 279 -17.34 17.41 -7.04
N ARG A 280 -17.90 16.37 -7.66
CA ARG A 280 -18.73 16.55 -8.87
C ARG A 280 -20.16 16.95 -8.46
N PRO A 281 -20.67 18.13 -8.88
CA PRO A 281 -22.08 18.44 -8.70
C PRO A 281 -22.89 17.40 -9.47
N GLU A 282 -23.93 16.82 -8.85
CA GLU A 282 -24.93 16.03 -9.57
C GLU A 282 -25.61 16.94 -10.58
N THR A 283 -25.20 16.86 -11.85
CA THR A 283 -25.98 17.39 -12.95
C THR A 283 -27.22 16.51 -13.09
N ARG A 284 -28.35 16.99 -12.56
CA ARG A 284 -29.70 16.53 -12.90
C ARG A 284 -30.06 16.89 -14.33
#